data_AF-A0A8T7KIJ8-F1
#
_entry.id   AF-A0A8T7KIJ8-F1
#
_cell.length_a   1.000
_cell.length_b   1.000
_cell.length_c   1.000
_cell.angle_alpha   90.00
_cell.angle_beta   90.00
_cell.angle_gamma   90.00
#
_symmetry.space_group_name_H-M   'P 1'
#
loop_
_entity.id
_entity.type
_entity.pdbx_description
1 polymer ?
#
loop_
_entity_poly.entity_id
_entity_poly.type
_entity_poly.pdbx_seq_one_letter_code
_entity_poly.pdbx_strand_id
1 'polypeptide(L)' 'MPEAPDELLLRDLELSAERMLHAEREIELLGWLPTTAACTALDRLGRERARHDWLLRRLWRPDIAAQTRR' A
#
# COMPACT_ATOMS: atom_id res chain seq x y z
N MET A 1 2.95 22.42 14.24
CA MET A 1 1.54 22.43 13.82
C MET A 1 1.19 20.99 13.47
N PRO A 2 0.04 20.44 13.87
CA PRO A 2 -0.36 19.11 13.41
C PRO A 2 -0.49 19.15 11.88
N GLU A 3 0.09 18.17 11.20
CA GLU A 3 -0.01 18.02 9.74
C GLU A 3 -1.48 17.91 9.33
N ALA A 4 -1.83 18.51 8.18
CA ALA A 4 -3.19 18.42 7.67
C ALA A 4 -3.52 16.94 7.38
N PRO A 5 -4.78 16.50 7.57
CA PRO A 5 -5.18 15.10 7.32
C PRO A 5 -4.82 14.59 5.91
N ASP A 6 -4.78 15.50 4.94
CA ASP A 6 -4.43 15.22 3.55
C ASP A 6 -2.92 15.03 3.35
N GLU A 7 -2.08 15.77 4.08
CA GLU A 7 -0.62 15.61 4.04
C GLU A 7 -0.20 14.24 4.60
N LEU A 8 -0.84 13.80 5.70
CA LEU A 8 -0.65 12.47 6.25
C LEU A 8 -1.07 11.36 5.26
N LEU A 9 -2.17 11.56 4.53
CA LEU A 9 -2.64 10.62 3.51
C LEU A 9 -1.71 10.53 2.30
N LEU A 10 -1.18 11.67 1.84
CA LEU A 10 -0.20 11.72 0.74
C LEU A 10 1.09 10.99 1.13
N ARG A 11 1.59 11.24 2.34
CA ARG A 11 2.76 10.51 2.87
C ARG A 11 2.51 9.01 2.97
N ASP A 12 1.33 8.60 3.43
CA ASP A 12 0.94 7.18 3.48
C ASP A 12 0.86 6.55 2.08
N LEU A 13 0.46 7.30 1.05
CA LEU A 13 0.46 6.86 -0.34
C LEU A 13 1.88 6.64 -0.87
N GLU A 14 2.78 7.59 -0.62
CA GLU A 14 4.20 7.49 -0.98
C GLU A 14 4.85 6.26 -0.33
N LEU A 15 4.67 6.10 0.99
CA LEU A 15 5.19 4.94 1.72
C LEU A 15 4.63 3.62 1.20
N SER A 16 3.35 3.58 0.83
CA SER A 16 2.74 2.38 0.24
C SER A 16 3.34 2.07 -1.14
N ALA A 17 3.60 3.10 -1.97
CA ALA A 17 4.27 2.92 -3.26
C ALA A 17 5.70 2.38 -3.12
N GLU A 18 6.49 2.90 -2.17
CA GLU A 18 7.84 2.39 -1.88
C GLU A 18 7.82 0.92 -1.46
N ARG A 19 6.86 0.53 -0.61
CA ARG A 19 6.72 -0.86 -0.15
C ARG A 19 6.30 -1.81 -1.27
N MET A 20 5.44 -1.36 -2.19
CA MET A 20 5.09 -2.13 -3.38
C MET A 20 6.33 -2.36 -4.25
N LEU A 21 7.11 -1.32 -4.53
CA LEU A 21 8.34 -1.42 -5.31
C LEU A 21 9.35 -2.39 -4.66
N HIS A 22 9.49 -2.33 -3.33
CA HIS A 22 10.35 -3.24 -2.60
C HIS A 22 9.88 -4.70 -2.72
N ALA A 23 8.57 -4.95 -2.60
CA ALA A 23 8.02 -6.31 -2.74
C ALA A 23 8.16 -6.83 -4.18
N GLU A 24 7.96 -5.98 -5.19
CA GLU A 24 8.19 -6.33 -6.60
C GLU A 24 9.67 -6.67 -6.85
N ARG A 25 10.60 -5.92 -6.25
CA ARG A 25 12.03 -6.24 -6.33
C ARG A 25 12.40 -7.54 -5.61
N GLU A 26 11.83 -7.80 -4.45
CA GLU A 26 11.98 -9.10 -3.75
C GLU A 26 11.48 -10.25 -4.64
N ILE A 27 10.33 -10.11 -5.29
CA ILE A 27 9.78 -11.12 -6.20
C ILE A 27 10.69 -11.33 -7.42
N GLU A 28 11.23 -10.26 -8.02
CA GLU A 28 12.18 -10.36 -9.14
C GLU A 28 13.44 -11.15 -8.72
N LEU A 29 13.98 -10.87 -7.53
CA LEU A 29 15.16 -11.56 -7.00
C LEU A 29 14.90 -13.02 -6.63
N LEU A 30 13.68 -13.33 -6.18
CA LEU A 30 13.29 -14.67 -5.71
C LEU A 30 12.55 -15.51 -6.76
N GLY A 31 12.16 -14.92 -7.90
CA GLY A 31 11.21 -15.50 -8.85
C GLY A 31 11.68 -16.78 -9.55
N TRP A 32 12.97 -17.09 -9.46
CA TRP A 32 13.56 -18.34 -9.95
C TRP A 32 13.61 -19.45 -8.89
N LEU A 33 13.22 -19.16 -7.64
CA LEU A 33 13.24 -20.09 -6.52
C LEU A 33 11.81 -20.36 -6.00
N PRO A 34 11.35 -21.63 -5.92
CA PRO A 34 10.08 -21.97 -5.30
C PRO A 34 10.21 -21.91 -3.77
N THR A 35 10.33 -20.69 -3.24
CA THR A 35 10.53 -20.43 -1.81
C THR A 35 9.28 -19.82 -1.19
N THR A 36 9.06 -20.12 0.09
CA THR A 36 8.03 -19.46 0.89
C THR A 36 8.26 -17.94 0.98
N ALA A 37 9.50 -17.49 0.80
CA ALA A 37 9.85 -16.07 0.70
C ALA A 37 9.19 -15.39 -0.51
N ALA A 38 9.17 -16.02 -1.69
CA ALA A 38 8.49 -15.50 -2.87
C ALA A 38 6.97 -15.37 -2.65
N CYS A 39 6.35 -16.39 -2.04
CA CYS A 39 4.94 -16.33 -1.65
C CYS A 39 4.67 -15.19 -0.64
N THR A 40 5.55 -15.02 0.34
CA THR A 40 5.43 -13.95 1.35
C THR A 40 5.54 -12.55 0.72
N ALA A 41 6.42 -12.38 -0.26
CA ALA A 41 6.58 -11.14 -1.01
C ALA A 41 5.33 -10.84 -1.87
N LEU A 42 4.74 -11.85 -2.51
CA LEU A 42 3.46 -11.73 -3.23
C LEU A 42 2.31 -11.32 -2.30
N ASP A 43 2.20 -11.93 -1.12
CA ASP A 43 1.18 -11.57 -0.13
C ASP A 43 1.36 -10.15 0.42
N ARG A 44 2.61 -9.71 0.59
CA ARG A 44 2.92 -8.31 0.94
C ARG A 44 2.50 -7.35 -0.18
N LEU A 45 2.84 -7.67 -1.43
CA LEU A 45 2.48 -6.86 -2.59
C LEU A 45 0.95 -6.72 -2.72
N GLY A 46 0.21 -7.81 -2.58
CA GLY A 46 -1.26 -7.80 -2.62
C GLY A 46 -1.88 -6.89 -1.54
N ARG A 47 -1.36 -6.98 -0.30
CA ARG A 47 -1.81 -6.13 0.80
C ARG A 47 -1.50 -4.65 0.60
N GLU A 48 -0.30 -4.33 0.11
CA GLU A 48 0.08 -2.94 -0.15
C GLU A 48 -0.71 -2.34 -1.33
N ARG A 49 -0.99 -3.11 -2.40
CA ARG A 49 -1.90 -2.66 -3.48
C ARG A 49 -3.29 -2.34 -2.96
N ALA A 50 -3.87 -3.22 -2.14
CA ALA A 50 -5.18 -2.98 -1.54
C ALA A 50 -5.20 -1.75 -0.63
N ARG A 51 -4.13 -1.54 0.16
CA ARG A 51 -3.95 -0.34 0.98
C ARG A 51 -3.84 0.91 0.11
N HIS A 52 -3.03 0.88 -0.93
CA HIS A 52 -2.82 2.00 -1.85
C HIS A 52 -4.13 2.41 -2.52
N ASP A 53 -4.90 1.45 -3.03
CA ASP A 53 -6.22 1.69 -3.62
C ASP A 53 -7.22 2.28 -2.61
N TRP A 54 -7.15 1.87 -1.35
CA TRP A 54 -7.99 2.43 -0.29
C TRP A 54 -7.60 3.88 0.02
N LEU A 55 -6.30 4.17 0.11
CA LEU A 55 -5.78 5.51 0.34
C LEU A 55 -6.16 6.47 -0.80
N LEU A 56 -6.02 6.04 -2.06
CA LEU A 56 -6.43 6.82 -3.23
C LEU A 56 -7.94 7.12 -3.21
N ARG A 57 -8.76 6.13 -2.88
CA ARG A 57 -10.21 6.32 -2.72
C ARG A 57 -10.54 7.33 -1.63
N ARG A 58 -9.80 7.30 -0.52
CA ARG A 58 -9.99 8.23 0.59
C ARG A 58 -9.57 9.66 0.24
N LEU A 59 -8.51 9.83 -0.55
CA LEU A 59 -8.05 11.13 -1.04
C LEU A 59 -9.05 11.75 -2.04
N TRP A 60 -9.60 10.96 -2.97
CA TRP A 60 -10.54 11.46 -3.98
C TRP A 60 -11.98 11.57 -3.50
N ARG A 61 -12.39 10.82 -2.48
CA ARG A 61 -13.76 10.82 -1.94
C ARG A 61 -13.77 10.80 -0.40
N PRO A 62 -13.42 11.92 0.25
CA PRO A 62 -13.35 11.99 1.71
C PRO A 62 -14.69 11.63 2.38
N ASP A 63 -15.82 11.97 1.76
CA ASP A 63 -17.17 11.74 2.30
C ASP A 63 -17.58 10.26 2.38
N ILE A 64 -17.05 9.40 1.51
CA ILE A 64 -17.35 7.95 1.53
C ILE A 64 -16.50 7.24 2.59
N ALA A 65 -15.26 7.67 2.80
CA ALA A 65 -14.36 7.09 3.78
C ALA A 65 -14.82 7.32 5.24
N ALA A 66 -15.59 8.39 5.49
CA ALA A 66 -16.19 8.66 6.79
C ALA A 66 -17.30 7.65 7.16
N GLN A 67 -17.98 7.06 6.18
CA GLN A 67 -19.07 6.11 6.42
C GLN A 67 -18.59 4.67 6.70
N THR A 68 -17.39 4.30 6.25
CA THR A 68 -16.83 2.95 6.49
C THR A 68 -16.32 2.76 7.93
N ARG A 69 -16.40 3.79 8.79
CA ARG A 69 -15.99 3.75 10.21
C ARG A 69 -17.18 3.71 11.20
N ARG A 70 -18.42 3.64 10.71
CA ARG A 70 -19.63 3.40 11.53
C ARG A 70 -20.05 1.95 11.42
#